data_AF-A0A316QV91-F1
#
_entry.id   AF-A0A316QV91-F1
#
_cell.length_a   1.000
_cell.length_b   1.000
_cell.length_c   1.000
_cell.angle_alpha   90.00
_cell.angle_beta   90.00
_cell.angle_gamma   90.00
#
_symmetry.space_group_name_H-M   'P 1'
#
loop_
_entity.id
_entity.type
_entity.pdbx_description
1 polymer ?
#
loop_
_entity_poly.entity_id
_entity_poly.type
_entity_poly.pdbx_seq_one_letter_code
_entity_poly.pdbx_strand_id
1 'polypeptide(L)'
;MRKINFKDKRGEGHLSTAVKILIAVVIGALLLSGLYVLFAGESGVLASIQKQVQGLMDFGEAGVTVERVLDEESGTYCLRYSYDGQHWQQAKMPDYGTGSSVYGLISNHSESDLIQAALVKNGDQFYVLTSPDGGVSWVEQVSFTAVEITHFYYGVSTPLPAGSSSFSGERFVCRYRTGGSTYFTMTSNGKTWTKPTWSDMHIIGS
;
A
#
# COMPACT_ATOMS: atom_id res chain seq x y z
N MET A 1 -87.44 -28.61 -5.72
CA MET A 1 -86.61 -27.52 -5.15
C MET A 1 -85.15 -27.84 -5.42
N ARG A 2 -84.52 -27.21 -6.43
CA ARG A 2 -83.08 -27.44 -6.75
C ARG A 2 -82.24 -26.47 -5.92
N LYS A 3 -81.35 -26.98 -5.07
CA LYS A 3 -80.32 -26.17 -4.38
C LYS A 3 -79.15 -25.95 -5.35
N ILE A 4 -78.86 -24.69 -5.66
CA ILE A 4 -77.72 -24.29 -6.51
C ILE A 4 -76.51 -24.10 -5.58
N ASN A 5 -75.42 -24.80 -5.85
CA ASN A 5 -74.23 -24.84 -4.99
C ASN A 5 -73.12 -23.98 -5.63
N PHE A 6 -72.90 -22.77 -5.12
CA PHE A 6 -71.83 -21.88 -5.58
C PHE A 6 -70.48 -22.34 -5.00
N LYS A 7 -69.76 -23.18 -5.75
CA LYS A 7 -68.33 -23.43 -5.54
C LYS A 7 -67.57 -23.05 -6.82
N ASP A 8 -67.59 -21.76 -7.16
CA ASP A 8 -66.73 -21.25 -8.22
C ASP A 8 -65.29 -21.18 -7.70
N LYS A 9 -64.45 -22.15 -8.12
CA LYS A 9 -63.00 -22.15 -7.91
C LYS A 9 -62.24 -21.38 -9.01
N ARG A 10 -62.96 -20.65 -9.86
CA ARG A 10 -62.41 -19.93 -11.01
C ARG A 10 -61.72 -18.65 -10.52
N GLY A 11 -60.44 -18.78 -10.17
CA GLY A 11 -59.58 -17.67 -9.72
C GLY A 11 -58.42 -18.10 -8.81
N GLU A 12 -58.55 -19.21 -8.08
CA GLU A 12 -57.51 -19.73 -7.16
C GLU A 12 -56.18 -20.03 -7.88
N GLY A 13 -56.24 -20.49 -9.14
CA GLY A 13 -55.04 -20.75 -9.95
C GLY A 13 -54.28 -19.48 -10.32
N HIS A 14 -54.98 -18.38 -10.60
CA HIS A 14 -54.35 -17.09 -10.89
C HIS A 14 -53.71 -16.49 -9.64
N LEU A 15 -54.36 -16.64 -8.48
CA LEU A 15 -53.81 -16.19 -7.20
C LEU A 15 -52.55 -16.98 -6.82
N SER A 16 -52.56 -18.31 -6.99
CA SER A 16 -51.39 -19.17 -6.74
C SER A 16 -50.19 -18.78 -7.62
N THR A 17 -50.43 -18.46 -8.89
CA THR A 17 -49.40 -18.02 -9.82
C THR A 17 -48.86 -16.62 -9.47
N ALA A 18 -49.74 -15.66 -9.16
CA ALA A 18 -49.34 -14.31 -8.77
C ALA A 18 -48.46 -14.30 -7.51
N VAL A 19 -48.82 -15.11 -6.52
CA VAL A 19 -48.05 -15.24 -5.27
C VAL A 19 -46.67 -15.84 -5.53
N LYS A 20 -46.56 -16.87 -6.40
CA LYS A 20 -45.26 -17.45 -6.78
C LYS A 20 -44.35 -16.44 -7.47
N ILE A 21 -44.91 -15.62 -8.35
CA ILE A 21 -44.15 -14.57 -9.05
C ILE A 21 -43.66 -13.52 -8.04
N LEU A 22 -44.51 -13.07 -7.12
CA LEU A 22 -44.13 -12.13 -6.06
C LEU A 22 -42.97 -12.67 -5.21
N ILE A 23 -43.07 -13.91 -4.75
CA ILE A 23 -42.01 -14.53 -3.93
C ILE A 23 -40.72 -14.67 -4.74
N ALA A 24 -40.79 -15.08 -6.00
CA ALA A 24 -39.61 -15.20 -6.87
C ALA A 24 -38.90 -13.85 -7.10
N VAL A 25 -39.67 -12.78 -7.35
CA VAL A 25 -39.14 -11.43 -7.53
C VAL A 25 -38.50 -10.90 -6.25
N VAL A 26 -39.16 -11.09 -5.10
CA VAL A 26 -38.65 -10.64 -3.79
C VAL A 26 -37.37 -11.38 -3.42
N ILE A 27 -37.32 -12.70 -3.57
CA ILE A 27 -36.11 -13.49 -3.31
C ILE A 27 -34.98 -13.07 -4.27
N GLY A 28 -35.28 -12.88 -5.55
CA GLY A 28 -34.29 -12.41 -6.52
C GLY A 28 -33.71 -11.04 -6.17
N ALA A 29 -34.56 -10.09 -5.77
CA ALA A 29 -34.14 -8.76 -5.35
C ALA A 29 -33.29 -8.78 -4.06
N LEU A 30 -33.66 -9.61 -3.08
CA LEU A 30 -32.92 -9.76 -1.82
C LEU A 30 -31.54 -10.41 -2.04
N LEU A 31 -31.45 -11.43 -2.88
CA LEU A 31 -30.18 -12.07 -3.23
C LEU A 31 -29.27 -11.10 -4.00
N LEU A 32 -29.81 -10.38 -4.98
CA LEU A 32 -29.04 -9.42 -5.76
C LEU A 32 -28.56 -8.25 -4.89
N SER A 33 -29.40 -7.77 -3.97
CA SER A 33 -29.03 -6.73 -2.99
C SER A 33 -27.93 -7.21 -2.04
N GLY A 34 -28.04 -8.43 -1.48
CA GLY A 34 -27.01 -9.00 -0.61
C GLY A 34 -25.68 -9.22 -1.34
N LEU A 35 -25.74 -9.71 -2.59
CA LEU A 35 -24.57 -9.89 -3.44
C LEU A 35 -23.91 -8.56 -3.81
N TYR A 36 -24.72 -7.55 -4.13
CA TYR A 36 -24.25 -6.20 -4.44
C TYR A 36 -23.50 -5.59 -3.24
N VAL A 37 -24.01 -5.73 -2.02
CA VAL A 37 -23.34 -5.22 -0.81
C VAL A 37 -21.99 -5.93 -0.56
N LEU A 38 -21.92 -7.25 -0.79
CA LEU A 38 -20.69 -8.02 -0.58
C LEU A 38 -19.60 -7.74 -1.61
N PHE A 39 -19.98 -7.56 -2.88
CA PHE A 39 -19.01 -7.41 -3.98
C PHE A 39 -18.79 -5.96 -4.40
N ALA A 40 -19.83 -5.14 -4.47
CA ALA A 40 -19.78 -3.78 -5.01
C ALA A 40 -20.07 -2.68 -3.97
N GLY A 41 -20.41 -3.04 -2.74
CA GLY A 41 -20.59 -2.10 -1.63
C GLY A 41 -19.27 -1.46 -1.20
N GLU A 42 -19.35 -0.32 -0.52
CA GLU A 42 -18.21 0.47 -0.03
C GLU A 42 -17.32 -0.29 0.99
N SER A 43 -17.88 -1.32 1.61
CA SER A 43 -17.19 -2.28 2.51
C SER A 43 -17.07 -3.69 1.90
N GLY A 44 -17.30 -3.82 0.59
CA GLY A 44 -17.22 -5.07 -0.13
C GLY A 44 -15.79 -5.58 -0.26
N VAL A 45 -15.64 -6.89 -0.45
CA VAL A 45 -14.32 -7.55 -0.52
C VAL A 45 -13.46 -6.97 -1.65
N LEU A 46 -14.06 -6.58 -2.78
CA LEU A 46 -13.34 -5.97 -3.90
C LEU A 46 -12.78 -4.60 -3.56
N ALA A 47 -13.52 -3.77 -2.81
CA ALA A 47 -13.04 -2.45 -2.37
C ALA A 47 -11.86 -2.57 -1.39
N SER A 48 -11.85 -3.61 -0.54
CA SER A 48 -10.73 -3.89 0.37
C SER A 48 -9.47 -4.32 -0.37
N ILE A 49 -9.60 -5.19 -1.38
CA ILE A 49 -8.46 -5.62 -2.20
C ILE A 49 -7.95 -4.46 -3.05
N GLN A 50 -8.85 -3.66 -3.64
CA GLN A 50 -8.47 -2.46 -4.40
C GLN A 50 -7.74 -1.44 -3.53
N LYS A 51 -8.19 -1.17 -2.30
CA LYS A 51 -7.48 -0.26 -1.37
C LYS A 51 -6.10 -0.78 -0.99
N GLN A 52 -5.95 -2.10 -0.81
CA GLN A 52 -4.64 -2.70 -0.55
C GLN A 52 -3.72 -2.60 -1.75
N VAL A 53 -4.21 -2.88 -2.96
CA VAL A 53 -3.44 -2.78 -4.22
C VAL A 53 -3.10 -1.32 -4.55
N GLN A 54 -4.05 -0.39 -4.43
CA GLN A 54 -3.83 1.04 -4.60
C GLN A 54 -2.80 1.56 -3.59
N GLY A 55 -2.92 1.13 -2.32
CA GLY A 55 -1.95 1.43 -1.29
C GLY A 55 -0.56 0.88 -1.60
N LEU A 56 -0.45 -0.21 -2.37
CA LEU A 56 0.82 -0.75 -2.85
C LEU A 56 1.38 -0.02 -4.09
N MET A 57 0.53 0.69 -4.83
CA MET A 57 0.85 1.38 -6.08
C MET A 57 1.27 2.85 -5.87
N ASP A 58 0.71 3.55 -4.88
CA ASP A 58 0.85 5.02 -4.72
C ASP A 58 2.14 5.49 -4.00
N PHE A 59 3.19 4.67 -3.88
CA PHE A 59 4.35 5.01 -3.05
C PHE A 59 5.39 5.98 -3.64
N GLY A 60 5.11 6.68 -4.76
CA GLY A 60 6.04 7.62 -5.38
C GLY A 60 5.66 9.10 -5.23
N GLU A 61 6.66 9.95 -4.96
CA GLU A 61 6.50 11.40 -5.06
C GLU A 61 6.20 11.83 -6.50
N ALA A 62 5.33 12.83 -6.68
CA ALA A 62 4.99 13.47 -7.96
C ALA A 62 4.26 12.60 -9.02
N GLY A 63 3.37 11.68 -8.60
CA GLY A 63 2.54 10.90 -9.52
C GLY A 63 3.21 9.65 -10.07
N VAL A 64 4.34 9.26 -9.49
CA VAL A 64 5.04 8.02 -9.80
C VAL A 64 4.30 6.85 -9.14
N THR A 65 3.76 5.96 -9.95
CA THR A 65 3.23 4.68 -9.48
C THR A 65 4.38 3.69 -9.35
N VAL A 66 4.51 3.03 -8.21
CA VAL A 66 5.55 2.02 -7.97
C VAL A 66 4.88 0.68 -7.68
N GLU A 67 5.18 -0.34 -8.49
CA GLU A 67 4.67 -1.70 -8.29
C GLU A 67 5.83 -2.69 -8.17
N ARG A 68 5.71 -3.65 -7.24
CA ARG A 68 6.63 -4.79 -7.16
C ARG A 68 6.09 -5.93 -8.02
N VAL A 69 6.83 -6.33 -9.05
CA VAL A 69 6.43 -7.39 -9.98
C VAL A 69 7.44 -8.54 -9.94
N LEU A 70 6.95 -9.78 -9.92
CA LEU A 70 7.79 -10.95 -10.09
C LEU A 70 8.22 -11.01 -11.56
N ASP A 71 9.52 -10.97 -11.81
CA ASP A 71 10.05 -11.25 -13.12
C ASP A 71 10.14 -12.77 -13.29
N GLU A 72 9.26 -13.35 -14.11
CA GLU A 72 9.16 -14.81 -14.29
C GLU A 72 10.40 -15.41 -14.98
N GLU A 73 11.17 -14.59 -15.69
CA GLU A 73 12.36 -15.04 -16.43
C GLU A 73 13.59 -15.16 -15.51
N SER A 74 13.75 -14.23 -14.57
CA SER A 74 14.84 -14.23 -13.58
C SER A 74 14.45 -14.80 -12.21
N GLY A 75 13.16 -15.08 -11.98
CA GLY A 75 12.63 -15.55 -10.69
C GLY A 75 12.80 -14.57 -9.54
N THR A 76 13.09 -13.30 -9.84
CA THR A 76 13.42 -12.26 -8.86
C THR A 76 12.36 -11.17 -8.89
N TYR A 77 11.99 -10.62 -7.73
CA TYR A 77 11.09 -9.47 -7.68
C TYR A 77 11.79 -8.19 -8.11
N CYS A 78 11.17 -7.44 -9.02
CA CYS A 78 11.66 -6.16 -9.52
C CYS A 78 10.69 -5.04 -9.13
N LEU A 79 11.23 -3.84 -8.92
CA LEU A 79 10.40 -2.65 -8.83
C LEU A 79 10.16 -2.12 -10.23
N ARG A 80 8.89 -1.83 -10.53
CA ARG A 80 8.49 -1.10 -11.71
C ARG A 80 7.97 0.26 -11.29
N TYR A 81 8.45 1.29 -11.93
CA TYR A 81 7.92 2.64 -11.76
C TYR A 81 7.35 3.13 -13.07
N SER A 82 6.24 3.85 -12.95
CA SER A 82 5.58 4.51 -14.05
C SER A 82 5.28 5.94 -13.67
N TYR A 83 5.77 6.89 -14.48
CA TYR A 83 5.50 8.31 -14.33
C TYR A 83 4.16 8.72 -14.96
N ASP A 84 3.55 7.83 -15.75
CA ASP A 84 2.33 8.08 -16.53
C ASP A 84 1.27 6.95 -16.42
N GLY A 85 1.54 5.92 -15.61
CA GLY A 85 0.72 4.72 -15.47
C GLY A 85 0.69 3.79 -16.70
N GLN A 86 1.43 4.10 -17.76
CA GLN A 86 1.38 3.43 -19.07
C GLN A 86 2.74 2.81 -19.43
N HIS A 87 3.83 3.54 -19.21
CA HIS A 87 5.19 3.07 -19.45
C HIS A 87 5.83 2.67 -18.12
N TRP A 88 6.16 1.39 -18.02
CA TRP A 88 6.74 0.80 -16.82
C TRP A 88 8.22 0.53 -17.05
N GLN A 89 9.08 1.17 -16.27
CA GLN A 89 10.50 0.85 -16.27
C GLN A 89 10.77 -0.18 -15.18
N GLN A 90 11.34 -1.32 -15.57
CA GLN A 90 11.71 -2.38 -14.64
C GLN A 90 13.15 -2.17 -14.19
N ALA A 91 13.34 -2.06 -12.88
CA ALA A 91 14.67 -2.06 -12.31
C ALA A 91 14.89 -3.29 -11.44
N LYS A 92 16.10 -3.79 -11.55
CA LYS A 92 16.56 -4.92 -10.77
C LYS A 92 16.70 -4.48 -9.31
N MET A 93 15.99 -5.18 -8.42
CA MET A 93 16.02 -4.98 -6.99
C MET A 93 16.46 -6.29 -6.31
N PRO A 94 17.18 -6.23 -5.18
CA PRO A 94 17.34 -7.39 -4.32
C PRO A 94 15.98 -8.00 -3.90
N ASP A 95 15.93 -9.32 -3.76
CA ASP A 95 14.73 -10.03 -3.30
C ASP A 95 14.65 -10.06 -1.77
N TYR A 96 13.48 -9.66 -1.26
CA TYR A 96 13.15 -9.61 0.18
C TYR A 96 12.10 -10.64 0.59
N GLY A 97 11.79 -11.58 -0.30
CA GLY A 97 10.85 -12.67 -0.06
C GLY A 97 9.39 -12.28 -0.21
N THR A 98 8.53 -13.28 -0.06
CA THR A 98 7.07 -13.14 -0.16
C THR A 98 6.52 -12.22 0.94
N GLY A 99 5.61 -11.32 0.58
CA GLY A 99 5.01 -10.35 1.51
C GLY A 99 5.79 -9.05 1.69
N SER A 100 6.92 -8.88 0.98
CA SER A 100 7.61 -7.60 0.94
C SER A 100 6.86 -6.56 0.09
N SER A 101 6.88 -5.30 0.52
CA SER A 101 6.29 -4.16 -0.20
C SER A 101 7.15 -2.92 -0.08
N VAL A 102 7.09 -2.03 -1.07
CA VAL A 102 7.58 -0.66 -0.90
C VAL A 102 6.76 0.03 0.18
N TYR A 103 7.42 0.79 1.04
CA TYR A 103 6.83 1.58 2.11
C TYR A 103 6.91 3.08 1.80
N GLY A 104 7.95 3.50 1.07
CA GLY A 104 8.07 4.87 0.59
C GLY A 104 9.20 5.01 -0.42
N LEU A 105 9.08 6.01 -1.30
CA LEU A 105 10.08 6.40 -2.27
C LEU A 105 10.28 7.92 -2.20
N ILE A 106 11.54 8.35 -2.14
CA ILE A 106 11.93 9.76 -2.07
C ILE A 106 13.09 10.02 -3.04
N SER A 107 13.28 11.27 -3.47
CA SER A 107 14.39 11.65 -4.35
C SER A 107 15.08 12.93 -3.90
N ASN A 108 16.30 13.18 -4.39
CA ASN A 108 16.95 14.47 -4.19
C ASN A 108 16.45 15.57 -5.15
N HIS A 109 15.47 15.26 -6.00
CA HIS A 109 14.91 16.16 -7.02
C HIS A 109 15.93 16.81 -7.96
N SER A 110 17.12 16.23 -8.10
CA SER A 110 18.15 16.76 -9.00
C SER A 110 17.84 16.41 -10.45
N GLU A 111 17.94 17.37 -11.36
CA GLU A 111 17.78 17.14 -12.79
C GLU A 111 19.01 16.48 -13.43
N SER A 112 20.22 16.69 -12.88
CA SER A 112 21.49 16.20 -13.44
C SER A 112 22.03 14.96 -12.74
N ASP A 113 21.83 14.86 -11.43
CA ASP A 113 22.39 13.81 -10.56
C ASP A 113 21.27 13.22 -9.70
N LEU A 114 20.22 12.72 -10.35
CA LEU A 114 19.05 12.18 -9.67
C LEU A 114 19.43 10.95 -8.83
N ILE A 115 19.23 11.07 -7.53
CA ILE A 115 19.35 9.97 -6.59
C ILE A 115 17.97 9.70 -6.00
N GLN A 116 17.59 8.43 -5.98
CA GLN A 116 16.36 7.98 -5.35
C GLN A 116 16.68 7.05 -4.18
N ALA A 117 15.83 7.09 -3.15
CA ALA A 117 15.87 6.15 -2.03
C ALA A 117 14.50 5.51 -1.84
N ALA A 118 14.49 4.19 -1.74
CA ALA A 118 13.29 3.40 -1.49
C ALA A 118 13.41 2.75 -0.12
N LEU A 119 12.30 2.75 0.62
CA LEU A 119 12.16 1.99 1.85
C LEU A 119 11.25 0.80 1.55
N VAL A 120 11.72 -0.41 1.80
CA VAL A 120 10.96 -1.65 1.59
C VAL A 120 10.78 -2.35 2.92
N LYS A 121 9.60 -2.94 3.12
CA LYS A 121 9.18 -3.57 4.37
C LYS A 121 8.81 -5.03 4.11
N ASN A 122 9.20 -5.93 5.03
CA ASN A 122 8.65 -7.28 5.15
C ASN A 122 8.43 -7.60 6.64
N GLY A 123 7.17 -7.70 7.09
CA GLY A 123 6.86 -7.77 8.52
C GLY A 123 7.41 -6.53 9.24
N ASP A 124 8.11 -6.69 10.36
CA ASP A 124 8.73 -5.58 11.08
C ASP A 124 10.14 -5.22 10.57
N GLN A 125 10.61 -5.90 9.53
CA GLN A 125 11.92 -5.66 8.92
C GLN A 125 11.80 -4.64 7.79
N PHE A 126 12.72 -3.67 7.79
CA PHE A 126 12.82 -2.61 6.80
C PHE A 126 14.20 -2.62 6.14
N TYR A 127 14.22 -2.21 4.87
CA TYR A 127 15.38 -2.18 4.01
C TYR A 127 15.41 -0.84 3.29
N VAL A 128 16.51 -0.11 3.39
CA VAL A 128 16.73 1.11 2.62
C VAL A 128 17.59 0.77 1.42
N LEU A 129 17.08 1.09 0.25
CA LEU A 129 17.77 0.97 -1.01
C LEU A 129 18.00 2.35 -1.60
N THR A 130 19.08 2.49 -2.35
CA THR A 130 19.37 3.70 -3.11
C THR A 130 19.63 3.36 -4.56
N SER A 131 19.17 4.23 -5.43
CA SER A 131 19.47 4.22 -6.84
C SER A 131 20.19 5.52 -7.20
N PRO A 132 21.52 5.47 -7.45
CA PRO A 132 22.31 6.65 -7.82
C PRO A 132 22.17 7.02 -9.30
N ASP A 133 21.43 6.23 -10.08
CA ASP A 133 21.24 6.35 -11.52
C ASP A 133 19.77 6.68 -11.89
N GLY A 134 19.06 7.37 -11.01
CA GLY A 134 17.70 7.87 -11.29
C GLY A 134 16.62 6.78 -11.37
N GLY A 135 16.79 5.67 -10.67
CA GLY A 135 15.87 4.54 -10.67
C GLY A 135 16.21 3.49 -11.73
N VAL A 136 17.46 3.31 -12.14
CA VAL A 136 17.79 2.23 -13.09
C VAL A 136 18.29 0.99 -12.37
N SER A 137 19.10 1.16 -11.32
CA SER A 137 19.59 0.08 -10.48
C SER A 137 19.42 0.41 -8.99
N TRP A 138 19.00 -0.60 -8.21
CA TRP A 138 18.85 -0.46 -6.76
C TRP A 138 19.88 -1.28 -6.02
N VAL A 139 20.49 -0.64 -5.03
CA VAL A 139 21.44 -1.29 -4.12
C VAL A 139 20.93 -1.14 -2.69
N GLU A 140 20.81 -2.27 -1.98
CA GLU A 140 20.56 -2.24 -0.54
C GLU A 140 21.71 -1.55 0.18
N GLN A 141 21.37 -0.57 1.00
CA GLN A 141 22.32 0.17 1.80
C GLN A 141 22.30 -0.31 3.25
N VAL A 142 21.10 -0.50 3.80
CA VAL A 142 20.94 -0.89 5.19
C VAL A 142 19.62 -1.64 5.43
N SER A 143 19.61 -2.49 6.44
CA SER A 143 18.40 -3.13 6.95
C SER A 143 18.27 -2.97 8.47
N PHE A 144 17.05 -2.79 8.96
CA PHE A 144 16.76 -2.61 10.39
C PHE A 144 15.35 -3.07 10.73
N THR A 145 15.09 -3.33 12.01
CA THR A 145 13.75 -3.66 12.49
C THR A 145 13.11 -2.40 13.06
N ALA A 146 11.84 -2.15 12.75
CA ALA A 146 11.10 -1.02 13.31
C ALA A 146 9.63 -1.41 13.51
N VAL A 147 9.01 -0.82 14.54
CA VAL A 147 7.56 -0.89 14.75
C VAL A 147 6.87 0.19 13.91
N GLU A 148 7.54 1.32 13.67
CA GLU A 148 6.96 2.47 12.99
C GLU A 148 8.03 3.34 12.32
N ILE A 149 7.73 3.80 11.10
CA ILE A 149 8.50 4.85 10.42
C ILE A 149 7.77 6.17 10.65
N THR A 150 8.45 7.12 11.28
CA THR A 150 7.87 8.43 11.61
C THR A 150 8.18 9.50 10.56
N HIS A 151 9.36 9.41 9.92
CA HIS A 151 9.78 10.35 8.88
C HIS A 151 10.56 9.60 7.82
N PHE A 152 10.24 9.83 6.55
CA PHE A 152 11.03 9.37 5.42
C PHE A 152 10.92 10.42 4.32
N TYR A 153 11.96 11.26 4.17
CA TYR A 153 11.93 12.43 3.29
C TYR A 153 13.33 12.85 2.86
N TYR A 154 13.42 13.66 1.80
CA TYR A 154 14.64 14.39 1.45
C TYR A 154 14.48 15.87 1.81
N GLY A 155 15.44 16.44 2.53
CA GLY A 155 15.39 17.86 2.90
C GLY A 155 16.22 18.20 4.13
N VAL A 156 15.93 19.35 4.74
CA VAL A 156 16.63 19.87 5.92
C VAL A 156 16.12 19.24 7.22
N SER A 157 16.76 19.54 8.36
CA SER A 157 16.42 18.95 9.67
C SER A 157 15.16 19.53 10.33
N THR A 158 14.62 20.64 9.84
CA THR A 158 13.47 21.36 10.40
C THR A 158 12.20 20.52 10.62
N PRO A 159 11.83 19.57 9.73
CA PRO A 159 10.65 18.72 9.93
C PRO A 159 10.79 17.72 11.09
N LEU A 160 11.99 17.51 11.63
CA LEU A 160 12.17 16.56 12.72
C LEU A 160 11.65 17.10 14.06
N PRO A 161 11.16 16.23 14.97
CA PRO A 161 10.69 16.64 16.28
C PRO A 161 11.76 17.35 17.11
N ALA A 162 11.35 18.27 17.98
CA ALA A 162 12.25 18.92 18.94
C ALA A 162 12.99 17.88 19.79
N GLY A 163 14.30 18.08 20.00
CA GLY A 163 15.19 17.13 20.67
C GLY A 163 15.87 16.11 19.74
N SER A 164 15.44 16.02 18.47
CA SER A 164 16.17 15.24 17.46
C SER A 164 17.51 15.90 17.07
N SER A 165 18.45 15.09 16.58
CA SER A 165 19.73 15.59 16.08
C SER A 165 19.53 16.48 14.87
N SER A 166 20.04 17.71 14.92
CA SER A 166 20.05 18.62 13.79
C SER A 166 21.20 18.30 12.83
N PHE A 167 20.98 18.49 11.54
CA PHE A 167 21.99 18.37 10.50
C PHE A 167 21.93 19.55 9.52
N SER A 168 23.03 19.78 8.82
CA SER A 168 23.19 20.86 7.83
C SER A 168 23.02 20.36 6.41
N GLY A 169 22.39 21.19 5.58
CA GLY A 169 22.05 20.92 4.19
C GLY A 169 20.88 19.94 4.04
N GLU A 170 20.54 19.67 2.79
CA GLU A 170 19.54 18.66 2.44
C GLU A 170 20.14 17.26 2.50
N ARG A 171 19.40 16.35 3.10
CA ARG A 171 19.78 14.95 3.28
C ARG A 171 18.57 14.07 3.06
N PHE A 172 18.81 12.83 2.65
CA PHE A 172 17.82 11.78 2.82
C PHE A 172 17.71 11.45 4.30
N VAL A 173 16.50 11.37 4.81
CA VAL A 173 16.22 11.17 6.23
C VAL A 173 15.29 9.99 6.39
N CYS A 174 15.64 9.07 7.28
CA CYS A 174 14.74 8.04 7.77
C CYS A 174 14.74 8.05 9.30
N ARG A 175 13.59 8.31 9.91
CA ARG A 175 13.40 8.24 11.36
C ARG A 175 12.39 7.17 11.70
N TYR A 176 12.77 6.27 12.59
CA TYR A 176 11.95 5.12 12.96
C TYR A 176 12.01 4.83 14.47
N ARG A 177 11.04 4.04 14.92
CA ARG A 177 10.88 3.60 16.31
C ARG A 177 10.96 2.08 16.38
N THR A 178 11.73 1.55 17.31
CA THR A 178 11.92 0.09 17.48
C THR A 178 11.12 -0.50 18.65
N GLY A 179 10.45 0.35 19.44
CA GLY A 179 9.65 -0.02 20.60
C GLY A 179 9.78 1.02 21.72
N GLY A 180 8.77 1.11 22.59
CA GLY A 180 8.74 2.09 23.67
C GLY A 180 8.86 3.54 23.16
N SER A 181 9.74 4.33 23.80
CA SER A 181 10.04 5.73 23.45
C SER A 181 11.39 5.93 22.77
N THR A 182 11.95 4.87 22.18
CA THR A 182 13.27 4.89 21.54
C THR A 182 13.16 5.18 20.05
N TYR A 183 13.76 6.29 19.62
CA TYR A 183 13.77 6.71 18.23
C TYR A 183 15.18 6.76 17.68
N PHE A 184 15.31 6.36 16.41
CA PHE A 184 16.54 6.42 15.64
C PHE A 184 16.34 7.33 14.44
N THR A 185 17.32 8.18 14.13
CA THR A 185 17.33 9.02 12.93
C THR A 185 18.56 8.71 12.11
N MET A 186 18.34 8.33 10.86
CA MET A 186 19.36 8.09 9.87
C MET A 186 19.33 9.24 8.87
N THR A 187 20.50 9.78 8.55
CA THR A 187 20.67 10.78 7.50
C THR A 187 21.69 10.30 6.50
N SER A 188 21.44 10.52 5.21
CA SER A 188 22.34 10.11 4.14
C SER A 188 22.42 11.17 3.04
N ASN A 189 23.53 11.16 2.30
CA ASN A 189 23.68 11.87 1.02
C ASN A 189 23.14 11.05 -0.17
N GLY A 190 22.49 9.90 0.09
CA GLY A 190 21.95 9.02 -0.94
C GLY A 190 22.93 8.00 -1.51
N LYS A 191 24.22 8.04 -1.15
CA LYS A 191 25.24 7.08 -1.61
C LYS A 191 25.66 6.08 -0.55
N THR A 192 25.55 6.45 0.72
CA THR A 192 25.91 5.60 1.86
C THR A 192 24.92 5.80 2.98
N TRP A 193 24.27 4.73 3.44
CA TRP A 193 23.50 4.74 4.68
C TRP A 193 24.24 3.93 5.74
N THR A 194 24.43 4.51 6.91
CA THR A 194 25.06 3.83 8.05
C THR A 194 24.02 3.59 9.13
N LYS A 195 24.05 2.39 9.73
CA LYS A 195 23.18 2.10 10.87
C LYS A 195 23.48 3.09 11.99
N PRO A 196 22.44 3.73 12.56
CA PRO A 196 22.61 4.61 13.70
C PRO A 196 23.08 3.74 14.87
N THR A 197 24.11 4.21 15.56
CA THR A 197 24.68 3.53 16.72
C THR A 197 23.95 3.95 17.99
N TRP A 198 24.29 3.34 19.14
CA TRP A 198 23.70 3.71 20.43
C TRP A 198 23.84 5.20 20.76
N SER A 199 24.87 5.89 20.25
CA SER A 199 25.04 7.34 20.43
C SER A 199 24.06 8.20 19.61
N ASP A 200 23.44 7.62 18.58
CA ASP A 200 22.47 8.30 17.71
C ASP A 200 21.02 8.08 18.19
N MET A 201 20.84 7.37 19.30
CA MET A 201 19.53 7.18 19.92
C MET A 201 19.07 8.44 20.64
N HIS A 202 17.82 8.81 20.37
CA HIS A 202 17.12 9.77 21.19
C HIS A 202 15.97 9.07 21.91
N ILE A 203 16.06 9.02 23.25
CA ILE A 203 14.98 8.55 24.11
C ILE A 203 14.13 9.78 24.44
N ILE A 204 12.89 9.81 23.95
CA ILE A 204 11.95 10.84 24.40
C ILE A 204 11.43 10.38 25.77
N GLY A 205 11.76 11.13 26.81
CA GLY A 205 11.42 10.80 28.19
C GLY A 205 9.92 10.64 28.42
N SER A 206 9.62 9.72 29.35
CA SER A 206 8.33 9.36 29.96
C SER A 206 7.38 10.51 30.27
#